data_AF-A0A6N9P0N9-F1
#
_entry.id   AF-A0A6N9P0N9-F1
#
_cell.length_a   1.000
_cell.length_b   1.000
_cell.length_c   1.000
_cell.angle_alpha   90.00
_cell.angle_beta   90.00
_cell.angle_gamma   90.00
#
_symmetry.space_group_name_H-M   'P 1'
#
loop_
_entity.id
_entity.type
_entity.pdbx_description
1 polymer ?
#
loop_
_entity_poly.entity_id
_entity_poly.type
_entity_poly.pdbx_seq_one_letter_code
_entity_poly.pdbx_strand_id
1 'polypeptide(L)'
;MYHRLYREAKADEHYHKLSYPSNTYITRIGNGVFLTPPYINIELQGERLMCHDPGFGGNRLFVPQEVLTPENIKRICDYRPHALMGGEITDYQAKTVPMFLHQLSQLCPELFEAFTTMYPDYNITPPNWTGRYAKLSTCNRKAEYKDLQGNLFHFDGDDIVCDCYCSSFLPFNGSLTKLRMAVTDSMTVKITDNNQVTNETIFV
;
A
#
# COMPACT_ATOMS: atom_id res chain seq x y z
N MET A 1 -3.26 -9.61 -32.31
CA MET A 1 -4.33 -9.86 -31.30
C MET A 1 -4.19 -8.92 -30.09
N TYR A 2 -3.04 -8.90 -29.41
CA TYR A 2 -2.75 -7.99 -28.27
C TYR A 2 -2.98 -6.50 -28.57
N HIS A 3 -2.45 -6.00 -29.70
CA HIS A 3 -2.61 -4.59 -30.08
C HIS A 3 -4.06 -4.14 -30.28
N ARG A 4 -4.93 -5.04 -30.76
CA ARG A 4 -6.35 -4.73 -30.99
C ARG A 4 -7.09 -4.64 -29.65
N LEU A 5 -6.92 -5.65 -28.80
CA LEU A 5 -7.49 -5.70 -27.46
C LEU A 5 -7.06 -4.49 -26.61
N TYR A 6 -5.77 -4.15 -26.65
CA TYR A 6 -5.24 -2.99 -25.94
C TYR A 6 -5.85 -1.67 -26.40
N ARG A 7 -6.05 -1.51 -27.73
CA ARG A 7 -6.64 -0.30 -28.31
C ARG A 7 -8.12 -0.18 -28.00
N GLU A 8 -8.85 -1.29 -28.03
CA GLU A 8 -10.27 -1.37 -27.66
C GLU A 8 -10.46 -1.08 -26.17
N ALA A 9 -9.65 -1.68 -25.28
CA ALA A 9 -9.69 -1.40 -23.86
C ALA A 9 -9.39 0.08 -23.54
N LYS A 10 -8.37 0.69 -24.19
CA LYS A 10 -8.04 2.12 -23.99
C LYS A 10 -9.10 3.10 -24.47
N ALA A 11 -9.94 2.68 -25.41
CA ALA A 11 -11.01 3.51 -25.93
C ALA A 11 -12.24 3.55 -25.00
N ASP A 12 -12.32 2.63 -24.03
CA ASP A 12 -13.40 2.60 -23.04
C ASP A 12 -13.33 3.81 -22.10
N GLU A 13 -14.47 4.45 -21.85
CA GLU A 13 -14.58 5.59 -20.94
C GLU A 13 -14.26 5.24 -19.48
N HIS A 14 -14.20 3.97 -19.11
CA HIS A 14 -13.82 3.52 -17.78
C HIS A 14 -12.33 3.23 -17.68
N TYR A 15 -11.59 3.16 -18.80
CA TYR A 15 -10.19 2.78 -18.79
C TYR A 15 -9.33 3.72 -17.95
N HIS A 16 -9.60 5.03 -18.00
CA HIS A 16 -8.89 6.01 -17.18
C HIS A 16 -9.26 5.94 -15.69
N LYS A 17 -10.38 5.30 -15.35
CA LYS A 17 -10.78 5.02 -13.96
C LYS A 17 -10.05 3.80 -13.39
N LEU A 18 -9.35 3.01 -14.23
CA LEU A 18 -8.51 1.88 -13.83
C LEU A 18 -7.11 2.32 -13.36
N SER A 19 -6.94 3.53 -12.82
CA SER A 19 -5.66 3.89 -12.21
C SER A 19 -5.45 2.99 -10.98
N TYR A 20 -4.66 1.94 -11.15
CA TYR A 20 -4.35 1.02 -10.08
C TYR A 20 -3.64 1.78 -8.96
N PRO A 21 -3.99 1.54 -7.69
CA PRO A 21 -3.21 2.08 -6.59
C PRO A 21 -1.76 1.64 -6.78
N SER A 22 -0.82 2.59 -6.78
CA SER A 22 0.61 2.30 -6.94
C SER A 22 1.18 1.36 -5.86
N ASN A 23 0.37 1.06 -4.86
CA ASN A 23 0.72 0.33 -3.65
C ASN A 23 0.10 -1.07 -3.61
N THR A 24 -0.66 -1.51 -4.62
CA THR A 24 -1.23 -2.86 -4.69
C THR A 24 -0.25 -3.77 -5.42
N TYR A 25 0.23 -4.82 -4.74
CA TYR A 25 1.25 -5.75 -5.25
C TYR A 25 0.71 -7.16 -5.51
N ILE A 26 -0.44 -7.48 -4.92
CA ILE A 26 -1.20 -8.70 -5.18
C ILE A 26 -2.69 -8.34 -5.36
N THR A 27 -3.34 -8.93 -6.35
CA THR A 27 -4.78 -8.78 -6.58
C THR A 27 -5.37 -10.12 -6.98
N ARG A 28 -6.43 -10.55 -6.32
CA ARG A 28 -7.16 -11.77 -6.70
C ARG A 28 -8.12 -11.46 -7.86
N ILE A 29 -8.03 -12.24 -8.94
CA ILE A 29 -8.90 -12.12 -10.12
C ILE A 29 -9.42 -13.51 -10.46
N GLY A 30 -10.68 -13.79 -10.13
CA GLY A 30 -11.26 -15.13 -10.25
C GLY A 30 -10.47 -16.18 -9.46
N ASN A 31 -10.00 -17.22 -10.16
CA ASN A 31 -9.17 -18.30 -9.59
C ASN A 31 -7.66 -18.04 -9.74
N GLY A 32 -7.26 -16.83 -10.11
CA GLY A 32 -5.86 -16.45 -10.25
C GLY A 32 -5.48 -15.25 -9.41
N VAL A 33 -4.18 -14.96 -9.42
CA VAL A 33 -3.57 -13.84 -8.73
C VAL A 33 -2.76 -13.02 -9.73
N PHE A 34 -2.92 -11.70 -9.63
CA PHE A 34 -2.15 -10.73 -10.38
C PHE A 34 -1.09 -10.12 -9.48
N LEU A 35 0.17 -10.32 -9.85
CA LEU A 35 1.36 -9.90 -9.13
C LEU A 35 1.95 -8.67 -9.78
N THR A 36 2.11 -7.62 -8.98
CA THR A 36 2.66 -6.32 -9.36
C THR A 36 3.65 -5.75 -8.34
N PRO A 37 4.52 -6.56 -7.69
CA PRO A 37 5.51 -6.00 -6.78
C PRO A 37 6.50 -5.10 -7.55
N PRO A 38 6.80 -3.90 -7.04
CA PRO A 38 7.77 -3.01 -7.66
C PRO A 38 9.21 -3.56 -7.56
N TYR A 39 10.11 -2.97 -8.34
CA TYR A 39 11.55 -3.25 -8.35
C TYR A 39 11.98 -4.64 -8.81
N ILE A 40 11.06 -5.55 -9.11
CA ILE A 40 11.39 -6.89 -9.62
C ILE A 40 10.58 -7.23 -10.85
N ASN A 41 11.16 -8.03 -11.73
CA ASN A 41 10.47 -8.75 -12.79
C ASN A 41 10.20 -10.19 -12.35
N ILE A 42 9.00 -10.71 -12.60
CA ILE A 42 8.58 -12.06 -12.25
C ILE A 42 8.16 -12.76 -13.52
N GLU A 43 8.76 -13.91 -13.78
CA GLU A 43 8.41 -14.78 -14.88
C GLU A 43 7.96 -16.15 -14.35
N LEU A 44 6.94 -16.72 -14.97
CA LEU A 44 6.54 -18.10 -14.71
C LEU A 44 7.31 -19.04 -15.64
N GLN A 45 8.13 -19.92 -15.06
CA GLN A 45 8.82 -21.00 -15.78
C GLN A 45 8.35 -22.35 -15.24
N GLY A 46 7.43 -22.99 -15.97
CA GLY A 46 6.71 -24.17 -15.48
C GLY A 46 5.81 -23.78 -14.30
N GLU A 47 6.04 -24.37 -13.14
CA GLU A 47 5.33 -24.04 -11.89
C GLU A 47 6.13 -23.09 -10.98
N ARG A 48 7.31 -22.65 -11.43
CA ARG A 48 8.23 -21.85 -10.61
C ARG A 48 8.20 -20.38 -11.00
N LEU A 49 8.09 -19.52 -9.99
CA LEU A 49 8.27 -18.07 -10.16
C LEU A 49 9.76 -17.71 -10.10
N MET A 50 10.24 -17.12 -11.18
CA MET A 50 11.61 -16.62 -11.33
C MET A 50 11.60 -15.11 -11.16
N CYS A 51 12.46 -14.60 -10.28
CA CYS A 51 12.61 -13.18 -10.00
C CYS A 51 13.87 -12.64 -10.66
N HIS A 52 13.77 -11.46 -11.27
CA HIS A 52 14.84 -10.79 -12.00
C HIS A 52 14.91 -9.32 -11.61
N ASP A 53 16.08 -8.73 -11.88
CA ASP A 53 16.30 -7.29 -11.74
C ASP A 53 15.31 -6.51 -12.61
N PRO A 54 14.95 -5.28 -12.19
CA PRO A 54 14.00 -4.46 -12.91
C PRO A 54 14.56 -4.10 -14.28
N GLY A 55 13.74 -4.32 -15.31
CA GLY A 55 14.03 -3.94 -16.69
C GLY A 55 13.31 -2.67 -17.11
N PHE A 56 13.27 -2.40 -18.41
CA PHE A 56 12.42 -1.33 -18.96
C PHE A 56 10.96 -1.78 -19.02
N GLY A 57 10.13 -1.25 -18.12
CA GLY A 57 8.69 -1.53 -18.06
C GLY A 57 8.23 -1.94 -16.65
N GLY A 58 6.92 -1.91 -16.41
CA GLY A 58 6.34 -2.41 -15.16
C GLY A 58 6.10 -3.91 -15.23
N ASN A 59 6.54 -4.65 -14.22
CA ASN A 59 6.27 -6.07 -14.11
C ASN A 59 4.82 -6.34 -13.66
N ARG A 60 4.11 -7.13 -14.44
CA ARG A 60 2.70 -7.48 -14.24
C ARG A 60 2.51 -8.92 -14.67
N LEU A 61 2.34 -9.81 -13.71
CA LEU A 61 2.18 -11.24 -13.99
C LEU A 61 0.87 -11.75 -13.42
N PHE A 62 0.01 -12.30 -14.28
CA PHE A 62 -1.16 -13.06 -13.84
C PHE A 62 -0.82 -14.55 -13.85
N VAL A 63 -1.03 -15.24 -12.72
CA VAL A 63 -0.86 -16.69 -12.59
C VAL A 63 -2.07 -17.35 -11.93
N PRO A 64 -2.31 -18.65 -12.17
CA PRO A 64 -3.25 -19.42 -11.34
C PRO A 64 -2.87 -19.33 -9.85
N GLN A 65 -3.86 -19.35 -8.96
CA GLN A 65 -3.59 -19.25 -7.52
C GLN A 65 -2.70 -20.40 -7.03
N GLU A 66 -2.80 -21.59 -7.63
CA GLU A 66 -1.99 -22.76 -7.26
C GLU A 66 -0.49 -22.54 -7.44
N VAL A 67 -0.09 -21.63 -8.34
CA VAL A 67 1.32 -21.27 -8.57
C VAL A 67 1.87 -20.48 -7.37
N LEU A 68 1.05 -19.81 -6.57
CA LEU A 68 1.48 -19.00 -5.44
C LEU A 68 1.76 -19.86 -4.19
N THR A 69 2.59 -20.89 -4.34
CA THR A 69 3.02 -21.78 -3.24
C THR A 69 3.91 -21.03 -2.24
N PRO A 70 4.04 -21.52 -0.99
CA PRO A 70 4.98 -20.97 -0.01
C PRO A 70 6.41 -20.76 -0.54
N GLU A 71 6.93 -21.70 -1.34
CA GLU A 71 8.27 -21.60 -1.92
C GLU A 71 8.36 -20.47 -2.95
N ASN A 72 7.32 -20.28 -3.77
CA ASN A 72 7.26 -19.19 -4.74
C ASN A 72 7.08 -17.83 -4.05
N ILE A 73 6.29 -17.76 -2.98
CA ILE A 73 6.20 -16.58 -2.11
C ILE A 73 7.59 -16.26 -1.54
N LYS A 74 8.28 -17.26 -0.97
CA LYS A 74 9.63 -17.09 -0.42
C LYS A 74 10.62 -16.57 -1.47
N ARG A 75 10.57 -17.05 -2.71
CA ARG A 75 11.42 -16.57 -3.81
C ARG A 75 11.20 -15.09 -4.09
N ILE A 76 9.94 -14.64 -4.13
CA ILE A 76 9.60 -13.22 -4.29
C ILE A 76 10.16 -12.42 -3.11
N CYS A 77 9.89 -12.85 -1.88
CA CYS A 77 10.27 -12.10 -0.68
C CYS A 77 11.80 -12.06 -0.45
N ASP A 78 12.53 -13.11 -0.78
CA ASP A 78 13.98 -13.17 -0.56
C ASP A 78 14.80 -12.44 -1.62
N TYR A 79 14.21 -12.16 -2.79
CA TYR A 79 14.94 -11.58 -3.90
C TYR A 79 15.57 -10.23 -3.54
N ARG A 80 16.81 -10.03 -3.99
CA ARG A 80 17.59 -8.80 -3.77
C ARG A 80 17.82 -8.10 -5.11
N PRO A 81 16.88 -7.24 -5.54
CA PRO A 81 16.99 -6.58 -6.84
C PRO A 81 18.10 -5.53 -6.85
N HIS A 82 18.75 -5.40 -8.01
CA HIS A 82 19.74 -4.37 -8.29
C HIS A 82 19.22 -3.34 -9.29
N ALA A 83 19.56 -2.08 -9.10
CA ALA A 83 19.21 -1.04 -10.06
C ALA A 83 19.96 -1.21 -11.39
N LEU A 84 19.42 -0.65 -12.48
CA LEU A 84 20.04 -0.71 -13.82
C LEU A 84 21.47 -0.16 -13.86
N MET A 85 21.80 0.79 -12.99
CA MET A 85 23.13 1.40 -12.87
C MET A 85 23.99 0.75 -11.77
N GLY A 86 23.56 -0.41 -11.25
CA GLY A 86 24.18 -1.10 -10.14
C GLY A 86 23.67 -0.65 -8.76
N GLY A 87 23.96 -1.48 -7.75
CA GLY A 87 23.54 -1.27 -6.36
C GLY A 87 22.21 -1.93 -6.01
N GLU A 88 22.13 -2.51 -4.81
CA GLU A 88 20.91 -3.15 -4.31
C GLU A 88 19.80 -2.11 -4.03
N ILE A 89 18.58 -2.41 -4.44
CA ILE A 89 17.38 -1.64 -4.11
C ILE A 89 16.88 -2.10 -2.73
N THR A 90 17.49 -1.56 -1.67
CA THR A 90 17.19 -1.93 -0.27
C THR A 90 15.74 -1.65 0.13
N ASP A 91 15.08 -0.69 -0.53
CA ASP A 91 13.65 -0.39 -0.39
C ASP A 91 12.76 -1.59 -0.70
N TYR A 92 13.21 -2.53 -1.55
CA TYR A 92 12.44 -3.74 -1.81
C TYR A 92 12.24 -4.55 -0.53
N GLN A 93 13.31 -4.78 0.23
CA GLN A 93 13.27 -5.53 1.48
C GLN A 93 12.64 -4.73 2.62
N ALA A 94 12.96 -3.45 2.72
CA ALA A 94 12.48 -2.62 3.82
C ALA A 94 11.01 -2.22 3.70
N LYS A 95 10.46 -2.12 2.48
CA LYS A 95 9.12 -1.57 2.23
C LYS A 95 8.24 -2.47 1.38
N THR A 96 8.79 -3.09 0.33
CA THR A 96 7.98 -3.88 -0.62
C THR A 96 7.56 -5.22 -0.06
N VAL A 97 8.50 -5.98 0.50
CA VAL A 97 8.24 -7.31 1.09
C VAL A 97 7.24 -7.24 2.26
N PRO A 98 7.37 -6.32 3.23
CA PRO A 98 6.38 -6.18 4.32
C PRO A 98 4.97 -5.92 3.79
N MET A 99 4.86 -5.02 2.80
CA MET A 99 3.58 -4.69 2.16
C MET A 99 2.99 -5.87 1.39
N PHE A 100 3.82 -6.60 0.64
CA PHE A 100 3.41 -7.78 -0.11
C PHE A 100 2.84 -8.85 0.83
N LEU A 101 3.55 -9.16 1.92
CA LEU A 101 3.11 -10.14 2.92
C LEU A 101 1.85 -9.68 3.66
N HIS A 102 1.74 -8.40 3.97
CA HIS A 102 0.51 -7.83 4.54
C HIS A 102 -0.68 -8.00 3.59
N GLN A 103 -0.54 -7.68 2.30
CA GLN A 103 -1.62 -7.86 1.35
C GLN A 103 -1.97 -9.33 1.12
N LEU A 104 -0.97 -10.21 1.13
CA LEU A 104 -1.17 -11.65 1.05
C LEU A 104 -2.02 -12.14 2.23
N SER A 105 -1.74 -11.69 3.45
CA SER A 105 -2.51 -12.08 4.65
C SER A 105 -3.96 -11.60 4.61
N GLN A 106 -4.24 -10.46 3.97
CA GLN A 106 -5.59 -9.95 3.82
C GLN A 106 -6.38 -10.62 2.68
N LEU A 107 -5.71 -10.95 1.57
CA LEU A 107 -6.37 -11.42 0.35
C LEU A 107 -6.42 -12.95 0.21
N CYS A 108 -5.40 -13.64 0.70
CA CYS A 108 -5.27 -15.10 0.68
C CYS A 108 -4.74 -15.59 2.04
N PRO A 109 -5.51 -15.43 3.13
CA PRO A 109 -5.08 -15.79 4.48
C PRO A 109 -4.61 -17.25 4.60
N GLU A 110 -5.23 -18.16 3.86
CA GLU A 110 -4.85 -19.58 3.82
C GLU A 110 -3.43 -19.81 3.27
N LEU A 111 -3.03 -19.04 2.25
CA LEU A 111 -1.68 -19.13 1.68
C LEU A 111 -0.66 -18.48 2.62
N PHE A 112 -1.04 -17.38 3.27
CA PHE A 112 -0.20 -16.76 4.28
C PHE A 112 0.06 -17.70 5.47
N GLU A 113 -0.99 -18.38 5.97
CA GLU A 113 -0.87 -19.38 7.03
C GLU A 113 0.05 -20.54 6.61
N ALA A 114 -0.14 -21.09 5.41
CA ALA A 114 0.73 -22.13 4.87
C ALA A 114 2.20 -21.68 4.76
N PHE A 115 2.44 -20.43 4.34
CA PHE A 115 3.77 -19.83 4.28
C PHE A 115 4.41 -19.71 5.67
N THR A 116 3.70 -19.16 6.65
CA THR A 116 4.22 -19.01 8.02
C THR A 116 4.45 -20.34 8.73
N THR A 117 3.65 -21.35 8.42
CA THR A 117 3.81 -22.71 8.95
C THR A 117 5.06 -23.38 8.37
N MET A 118 5.32 -23.20 7.07
CA MET A 118 6.50 -23.76 6.41
C MET A 118 7.79 -23.03 6.78
N TYR A 119 7.72 -21.72 7.02
CA TYR A 119 8.86 -20.87 7.37
C TYR A 119 8.60 -20.11 8.68
N PRO A 120 8.58 -20.80 9.84
CA PRO A 120 8.27 -20.17 11.12
C PRO A 120 9.30 -19.12 11.54
N ASP A 121 10.55 -19.24 11.08
CA ASP A 121 11.64 -18.29 11.37
C ASP A 121 11.69 -17.12 10.38
N TYR A 122 10.73 -17.01 9.44
CA TYR A 122 10.69 -15.90 8.50
C TYR A 122 10.36 -14.60 9.22
N ASN A 123 11.22 -13.59 9.09
CA ASN A 123 10.99 -12.29 9.74
C ASN A 123 9.89 -11.51 9.02
N ILE A 124 8.67 -11.59 9.53
CA ILE A 124 7.51 -10.85 9.02
C ILE A 124 7.40 -9.54 9.78
N THR A 125 7.71 -8.44 9.10
CA THR A 125 7.53 -7.10 9.64
C THR A 125 6.24 -6.47 9.12
N PRO A 126 5.53 -5.67 9.93
CA PRO A 126 4.39 -4.93 9.46
C PRO A 126 4.82 -3.83 8.47
N PRO A 127 3.97 -3.43 7.51
CA PRO A 127 4.29 -2.32 6.63
C PRO A 127 4.42 -1.01 7.39
N ASN A 128 5.27 -0.12 6.88
CA ASN A 128 5.33 1.26 7.32
C ASN A 128 4.49 2.15 6.39
N TRP A 129 3.46 2.76 6.95
CA TRP A 129 2.50 3.62 6.26
C TRP A 129 2.85 5.10 6.34
N THR A 130 3.86 5.47 7.14
CA THR A 130 4.26 6.87 7.30
C THR A 130 4.64 7.50 5.97
N GLY A 131 4.21 8.75 5.78
CA GLY A 131 4.39 9.49 4.53
C GLY A 131 3.24 9.35 3.52
N ARG A 132 2.38 8.33 3.66
CA ARG A 132 1.23 8.12 2.75
C ARG A 132 0.06 9.01 3.12
N TYR A 133 -0.81 9.29 2.16
CA TYR A 133 -2.07 9.99 2.40
C TYR A 133 -3.22 8.98 2.49
N ALA A 134 -4.15 9.24 3.40
CA ALA A 134 -5.35 8.45 3.58
C ALA A 134 -6.57 9.34 3.79
N LYS A 135 -7.76 8.80 3.53
CA LYS A 135 -9.02 9.44 3.89
C LYS A 135 -9.15 9.49 5.40
N LEU A 136 -9.21 10.69 5.96
CA LEU A 136 -9.24 10.90 7.41
C LEU A 136 -10.41 10.16 8.07
N SER A 137 -11.57 10.10 7.41
CA SER A 137 -12.77 9.40 7.91
C SER A 137 -12.58 7.90 8.15
N THR A 138 -11.55 7.30 7.55
CA THR A 138 -11.25 5.85 7.62
C THR A 138 -10.04 5.52 8.49
N CYS A 139 -9.40 6.52 9.08
CA CYS A 139 -8.23 6.34 9.92
C CYS A 139 -8.63 6.00 11.37
N ASN A 140 -7.67 5.55 12.18
CA ASN A 140 -7.90 5.19 13.57
C ASN A 140 -8.40 6.39 14.40
N ARG A 141 -9.64 6.32 14.89
CA ARG A 141 -10.23 7.40 15.69
C ARG A 141 -9.60 7.58 17.08
N LYS A 142 -8.82 6.60 17.56
CA LYS A 142 -8.12 6.71 18.85
C LYS A 142 -6.72 7.34 18.73
N ALA A 143 -6.24 7.57 17.52
CA ALA A 143 -4.93 8.14 17.28
C ALA A 143 -5.00 9.68 17.23
N GLU A 144 -3.83 10.30 17.38
CA GLU A 144 -3.64 11.73 17.17
C GLU A 144 -3.10 12.01 15.77
N TYR A 145 -3.42 13.17 15.23
CA TYR A 145 -3.05 13.61 13.89
C TYR A 145 -2.38 14.97 13.93
N LYS A 146 -1.50 15.26 12.97
CA LYS A 146 -0.80 16.54 12.87
C LYS A 146 -1.08 17.18 11.53
N ASP A 147 -1.33 18.49 11.55
CA ASP A 147 -1.27 19.29 10.32
C ASP A 147 0.19 19.61 9.95
N LEU A 148 0.36 20.39 8.87
CA LEU A 148 1.69 20.81 8.39
C LEU A 148 2.39 21.77 9.35
N GLN A 149 1.67 22.43 10.25
CA GLN A 149 2.22 23.32 11.27
C GLN A 149 2.54 22.59 12.58
N GLY A 150 2.18 21.31 12.69
CA GLY A 150 2.37 20.50 13.90
C GLY A 150 1.25 20.67 14.94
N ASN A 151 0.14 21.34 14.59
CA ASN A 151 -1.04 21.37 15.47
C ASN A 151 -1.58 19.95 15.63
N LEU A 152 -1.90 19.59 16.88
CA LEU A 152 -2.31 18.24 17.24
C LEU A 152 -3.84 18.14 17.25
N PHE A 153 -4.35 17.14 16.56
CA PHE A 153 -5.77 16.87 16.40
C PHE A 153 -6.12 15.48 16.93
N HIS A 154 -7.30 15.35 17.53
CA HIS A 154 -7.88 14.08 17.95
C HIS A 154 -9.35 14.02 17.54
N PHE A 155 -9.91 12.82 17.44
CA PHE A 155 -11.34 12.66 17.18
C PHE A 155 -12.16 12.84 18.45
N ASP A 156 -13.32 13.48 18.30
CA ASP A 156 -14.38 13.55 19.29
C ASP A 156 -15.71 13.24 18.58
N GLY A 157 -16.12 11.97 18.64
CA GLY A 157 -17.24 11.46 17.83
C GLY A 157 -16.91 11.54 16.34
N ASP A 158 -17.77 12.22 15.58
CA ASP A 158 -17.63 12.46 14.14
C ASP A 158 -16.89 13.77 13.79
N ASP A 159 -16.40 14.47 14.80
CA ASP A 159 -15.61 15.68 14.63
C ASP A 159 -14.12 15.40 14.88
N ILE A 160 -13.27 16.23 14.27
CA ILE A 160 -11.85 16.34 14.61
C ILE A 160 -11.60 17.67 15.32
N VAL A 161 -10.88 17.60 16.44
CA VAL A 161 -10.71 18.70 17.40
C VAL A 161 -9.23 18.98 17.61
N CYS A 162 -8.88 20.26 17.64
CA CYS A 162 -7.61 20.76 18.14
C CYS A 162 -7.90 21.79 19.25
N ASP A 163 -7.54 21.48 20.48
CA ASP A 163 -7.80 22.38 21.63
C ASP A 163 -6.93 23.63 21.64
N CYS A 164 -5.73 23.53 21.05
CA CYS A 164 -4.72 24.58 21.02
C CYS A 164 -4.27 24.86 19.57
N TYR A 165 -5.23 25.19 18.70
CA TYR A 165 -4.96 25.49 17.30
C TYR A 165 -4.22 26.81 17.16
N CYS A 166 -2.99 26.74 16.64
CA CYS A 166 -2.13 27.88 16.35
C CYS A 166 -2.10 28.13 14.85
N SER A 167 -2.47 29.35 14.43
CA SER A 167 -2.41 29.77 13.04
C SER A 167 -2.18 31.27 12.92
N SER A 168 -1.33 31.67 11.99
CA SER A 168 -1.11 33.10 11.67
C SER A 168 -2.34 33.76 11.04
N PHE A 169 -3.38 33.00 10.71
CA PHE A 169 -4.60 33.47 10.05
C PHE A 169 -5.82 33.54 10.98
N LEU A 170 -5.61 33.46 12.30
CA LEU A 170 -6.70 33.62 13.26
C LEU A 170 -7.26 35.06 13.22
N PRO A 171 -8.60 35.24 13.25
CA PRO A 171 -9.21 36.56 13.24
C PRO A 171 -8.90 37.32 14.54
N PHE A 172 -9.07 38.65 14.49
CA PHE A 172 -8.91 39.56 15.64
C PHE A 172 -7.54 39.51 16.33
N ASN A 173 -6.47 39.18 15.57
CA ASN A 173 -5.12 39.00 16.09
C ASN A 173 -5.03 37.94 17.21
N GLY A 174 -5.90 36.91 17.18
CA GLY A 174 -5.81 35.77 18.08
C GLY A 174 -4.54 34.95 17.83
N SER A 175 -3.96 34.37 18.88
CA SER A 175 -2.75 33.53 18.79
C SER A 175 -3.03 32.03 18.98
N LEU A 176 -4.06 31.67 19.74
CA LEU A 176 -4.50 30.32 19.99
C LEU A 176 -6.03 30.27 20.04
N THR A 177 -6.62 29.19 19.54
CA THR A 177 -8.06 28.93 19.65
C THR A 177 -8.35 27.44 19.72
N LYS A 178 -9.59 27.07 20.04
CA LYS A 178 -10.09 25.72 19.86
C LYS A 178 -10.73 25.60 18.48
N LEU A 179 -10.30 24.62 17.69
CA LEU A 179 -10.86 24.28 16.39
C LEU A 179 -11.62 22.95 16.49
N ARG A 180 -12.82 22.91 15.91
CA ARG A 180 -13.64 21.71 15.76
C ARG A 180 -14.19 21.69 14.35
N MET A 181 -14.04 20.56 13.66
CA MET A 181 -14.52 20.39 12.30
C MET A 181 -15.18 19.03 12.14
N ALA A 182 -16.34 18.97 11.51
CA ALA A 182 -16.95 17.72 11.12
C ALA A 182 -16.07 17.00 10.10
N VAL A 183 -15.82 15.71 10.32
CA VAL A 183 -15.01 14.91 9.41
C VAL A 183 -15.83 14.57 8.17
N THR A 184 -15.25 14.83 7.00
CA THR A 184 -15.90 14.57 5.70
C THR A 184 -15.07 13.59 4.87
N ASP A 185 -15.71 12.91 3.93
CA ASP A 185 -15.04 11.93 3.06
C ASP A 185 -14.01 12.52 2.09
N SER A 186 -14.04 13.84 1.90
CA SER A 186 -13.04 14.57 1.12
C SER A 186 -11.77 14.90 1.89
N MET A 187 -11.78 14.80 3.22
CA MET A 187 -10.61 15.13 4.03
C MET A 187 -9.55 14.04 3.92
N THR A 188 -8.32 14.47 3.67
CA THR A 188 -7.16 13.59 3.61
C THR A 188 -6.14 13.99 4.66
N VAL A 189 -5.38 13.02 5.14
CA VAL A 189 -4.32 13.24 6.12
C VAL A 189 -3.07 12.46 5.74
N LYS A 190 -1.91 13.07 5.96
CA LYS A 190 -0.62 12.39 5.84
C LYS A 190 -0.41 11.54 7.10
N ILE A 191 -0.20 10.25 6.93
CA ILE A 191 0.14 9.35 8.02
C ILE A 191 1.53 9.69 8.55
N THR A 192 1.62 9.98 9.84
CA THR A 192 2.85 10.28 10.57
C THR A 192 3.21 9.19 11.57
N ASP A 193 2.26 8.34 11.94
CA ASP A 193 2.43 7.20 12.85
C ASP A 193 1.61 6.01 12.33
N ASN A 194 2.17 4.80 12.40
CA ASN A 194 1.47 3.59 11.96
C ASN A 194 0.22 3.29 12.80
N ASN A 195 0.13 3.78 14.03
CA ASN A 195 -1.07 3.62 14.87
C ASN A 195 -2.30 4.37 14.30
N GLN A 196 -2.12 5.28 13.35
CA GLN A 196 -3.19 6.01 12.67
C GLN A 196 -3.91 5.13 11.64
N VAL A 197 -3.33 3.98 11.27
CA VAL A 197 -3.85 3.10 10.23
C VAL A 197 -4.56 1.91 10.87
N THR A 198 -5.71 1.56 10.30
CA THR A 198 -6.47 0.34 10.60
C THR A 198 -6.68 -0.47 9.32
N ASN A 199 -7.28 -1.66 9.44
CA ASN A 199 -7.65 -2.47 8.26
C ASN A 199 -8.73 -1.80 7.39
N GLU A 200 -9.45 -0.81 7.93
CA GLU A 200 -10.49 -0.06 7.21
C GLU A 200 -9.93 1.19 6.50
N THR A 201 -8.67 1.54 6.75
CA THR A 201 -8.06 2.77 6.24
C THR A 201 -7.90 2.73 4.72
N ILE A 202 -8.47 3.74 4.06
CA ILE A 202 -8.42 3.90 2.61
C ILE A 202 -7.33 4.93 2.27
N PHE A 203 -6.27 4.46 1.62
CA PHE A 203 -5.20 5.31 1.08
C PHE A 203 -5.64 6.02 -0.21
N VAL A 204 -5.12 7.23 -0.45
CA VAL A 204 -5.39 8.08 -1.63
C VAL A 204 -4.13 8.36 -2.44
#